data_AF-A0A2G2XC38-F1
#
_entry.id   AF-A0A2G2XC38-F1
#
_cell.length_a   1.000
_cell.length_b   1.000
_cell.length_c   1.000
_cell.angle_alpha   90.00
_cell.angle_beta   90.00
_cell.angle_gamma   90.00
#
_symmetry.space_group_name_H-M   'P 1'
#
loop_
_entity.id
_entity.type
_entity.pdbx_description
1 polymer ?
#
loop_
_entity_poly.entity_id
_entity_poly.type
_entity_poly.pdbx_seq_one_letter_code
_entity_poly.pdbx_strand_id
1 'polypeptide(L)'
;MDELDELDDNTIDVHENMEKDGYGKLAFNHHDEYDLDNVLMLQKSCHYIDIMHKVEDALFFANKGDVLLEEDDLEYKLIVHCNALSIDTEDEIDIIHNFIRNKYRLKFFELDSLVNYPIDYGRVIKRTDNEMDLTLVDLQGLLTSIIIMIVTVTTSTINGKPLSGHILERTLEACYKILDLNSLNMTVLDFVGSLIKYIALNLCGVVGSAVSMKLMCCAGGLMYWRICLLMLSYLLVQ
;
A
#
# COMPACT_ATOMS: atom_id res chain seq x y z
N MET A 1 51.96 -56.24 29.58
CA MET A 1 52.11 -56.43 31.03
C MET A 1 51.72 -55.09 31.62
N ASP A 2 50.59 -55.12 32.31
CA ASP A 2 50.05 -54.12 33.24
C ASP A 2 49.45 -52.86 32.56
N GLU A 3 48.14 -52.70 32.35
CA GLU A 3 46.94 -52.91 33.19
C GLU A 3 46.80 -51.85 34.31
N LEU A 4 45.56 -51.37 34.48
CA LEU A 4 45.01 -50.43 35.48
C LEU A 4 45.04 -48.93 35.09
N ASP A 5 43.97 -48.12 35.20
CA ASP A 5 42.62 -48.38 35.71
C ASP A 5 41.62 -47.30 35.28
N GLU A 6 40.36 -47.72 35.34
CA GLU A 6 39.08 -47.10 35.00
C GLU A 6 38.74 -45.79 35.74
N LEU A 7 37.79 -45.01 35.17
CA LEU A 7 36.58 -44.52 35.85
C LEU A 7 35.61 -43.84 34.86
N ASP A 8 34.54 -44.56 34.51
CA ASP A 8 33.08 -44.23 34.57
C ASP A 8 32.70 -42.75 34.87
N ASP A 9 31.62 -42.11 34.38
CA ASP A 9 30.41 -42.51 33.66
C ASP A 9 29.74 -41.21 33.09
N ASN A 10 28.93 -41.39 32.05
CA ASN A 10 27.78 -40.57 31.65
C ASN A 10 27.93 -39.07 31.30
N THR A 11 27.76 -38.75 30.01
CA THR A 11 26.77 -37.74 29.56
C THR A 11 26.58 -37.74 28.03
N ILE A 12 25.42 -38.28 27.61
CA ILE A 12 24.51 -37.76 26.57
C ILE A 12 25.09 -37.53 25.16
N ASP A 13 24.68 -38.43 24.26
CA ASP A 13 24.68 -38.28 22.80
C ASP A 13 24.07 -36.92 22.38
N VAL A 14 24.87 -36.05 21.75
CA VAL A 14 24.35 -34.87 21.02
C VAL A 14 24.91 -34.89 19.62
N HIS A 15 24.07 -35.41 18.74
CA HIS A 15 24.23 -35.41 17.29
C HIS A 15 24.28 -33.97 16.74
N GLU A 16 25.17 -33.79 15.76
CA GLU A 16 25.37 -32.68 14.81
C GLU A 16 24.29 -31.59 14.72
N ASN A 17 24.72 -30.32 14.73
CA ASN A 17 24.08 -29.24 13.98
C ASN A 17 25.14 -28.19 13.58
N MET A 18 25.84 -28.42 12.46
CA MET A 18 26.44 -27.34 11.68
C MET A 18 25.36 -26.77 10.77
N GLU A 19 25.00 -25.51 10.99
CA GLU A 19 24.15 -24.72 10.10
C GLU A 19 24.72 -24.76 8.68
N LYS A 20 23.99 -25.44 7.78
CA LYS A 20 24.20 -25.35 6.34
C LYS A 20 23.28 -24.29 5.77
N ASP A 21 23.90 -23.40 5.02
CA ASP A 21 23.32 -22.42 4.12
C ASP A 21 22.09 -22.96 3.38
N GLY A 22 20.94 -22.37 3.67
CA GLY A 22 19.65 -22.64 3.04
C GLY A 22 19.54 -22.04 1.64
N TYR A 23 20.48 -22.36 0.75
CA TYR A 23 20.32 -22.17 -0.70
C TYR A 23 19.99 -23.51 -1.34
N GLY A 24 18.71 -23.89 -1.30
CA GLY A 24 18.24 -25.01 -2.12
C GLY A 24 17.03 -25.76 -1.57
N LYS A 25 15.84 -25.14 -1.62
CA LYS A 25 14.57 -25.83 -1.96
C LYS A 25 13.39 -24.86 -2.12
N LEU A 26 13.45 -23.93 -3.08
CA LEU A 26 12.21 -23.37 -3.62
C LEU A 26 11.80 -24.25 -4.79
N ALA A 27 11.03 -25.28 -4.46
CA ALA A 27 10.32 -26.08 -5.43
C ALA A 27 9.54 -25.14 -6.36
N PHE A 28 9.84 -25.23 -7.66
CA PHE A 28 8.99 -24.71 -8.73
C PHE A 28 7.64 -25.42 -8.63
N ASN A 29 6.71 -24.84 -7.89
CA ASN A 29 5.33 -25.28 -7.88
C ASN A 29 4.64 -24.64 -9.09
N HIS A 30 4.19 -25.49 -10.03
CA HIS A 30 3.34 -25.17 -11.17
C HIS A 30 1.92 -24.72 -10.75
N HIS A 31 1.81 -23.73 -9.85
CA HIS A 31 0.55 -23.18 -9.35
C HIS A 31 0.40 -21.66 -9.60
N ASP A 32 1.05 -21.11 -10.63
CA ASP A 32 1.02 -19.68 -10.96
C ASP A 32 -0.25 -19.22 -11.71
N GLU A 33 -1.31 -20.01 -11.73
CA GLU A 33 -2.56 -19.68 -12.45
C GLU A 33 -3.56 -18.88 -11.59
N TYR A 34 -3.44 -18.95 -10.27
CA TYR A 34 -4.23 -18.19 -9.30
C TYR A 34 -3.40 -17.01 -8.80
N ASP A 35 -3.89 -15.77 -8.86
CA ASP A 35 -3.79 -14.89 -7.67
C ASP A 35 -4.40 -13.51 -7.84
N LEU A 36 -4.20 -12.83 -8.98
CA LEU A 36 -4.56 -11.40 -9.05
C LEU A 36 -6.06 -11.17 -8.80
N ASP A 37 -6.91 -12.04 -9.34
CA ASP A 37 -8.36 -11.98 -9.14
C ASP A 37 -8.85 -12.41 -7.76
N ASN A 38 -8.08 -13.22 -7.03
CA ASN A 38 -8.37 -13.60 -5.64
C ASN A 38 -7.85 -12.54 -4.65
N VAL A 39 -6.79 -11.83 -5.02
CA VAL A 39 -6.21 -10.70 -4.29
C VAL A 39 -7.13 -9.48 -4.34
N LEU A 40 -7.83 -9.27 -5.46
CA LEU A 40 -8.71 -8.12 -5.69
C LEU A 40 -10.13 -8.33 -5.14
N MET A 41 -10.25 -8.58 -3.84
CA MET A 41 -11.56 -8.83 -3.23
C MET A 41 -12.40 -7.56 -3.08
N LEU A 42 -11.77 -6.38 -3.07
CA LEU A 42 -12.43 -5.13 -2.71
C LEU A 42 -13.16 -4.48 -3.89
N GLN A 43 -12.53 -4.39 -5.07
CA GLN A 43 -13.21 -3.93 -6.28
C GLN A 43 -14.41 -4.81 -6.68
N LYS A 44 -14.42 -6.07 -6.25
CA LYS A 44 -15.53 -7.02 -6.48
C LYS A 44 -16.62 -6.95 -5.41
N SER A 45 -16.33 -6.31 -4.28
CA SER A 45 -17.29 -6.19 -3.19
C SER A 45 -18.43 -5.27 -3.61
N CYS A 46 -19.66 -5.76 -3.53
CA CYS A 46 -20.86 -4.95 -3.76
C CYS A 46 -20.91 -3.71 -2.84
N HIS A 47 -20.24 -3.76 -1.69
CA HIS A 47 -20.09 -2.65 -0.77
C HIS A 47 -19.27 -1.49 -1.35
N TYR A 48 -18.17 -1.81 -2.04
CA TYR A 48 -17.30 -0.83 -2.70
C TYR A 48 -18.08 -0.07 -3.78
N ILE A 49 -18.79 -0.81 -4.63
CA ILE A 49 -19.59 -0.25 -5.73
C ILE A 49 -20.73 0.63 -5.19
N ASP A 50 -21.41 0.19 -4.13
CA ASP A 50 -22.50 0.96 -3.51
C ASP A 50 -22.01 2.25 -2.85
N ILE A 51 -20.85 2.24 -2.17
CA ILE A 51 -20.27 3.46 -1.59
C ILE A 51 -19.79 4.40 -2.69
N MET A 52 -19.11 3.89 -3.73
CA MET A 52 -18.65 4.72 -4.83
C MET A 52 -19.81 5.37 -5.59
N HIS A 53 -20.90 4.64 -5.84
CA HIS A 53 -22.09 5.22 -6.46
C HIS A 53 -22.70 6.33 -5.58
N LYS A 54 -22.75 6.14 -4.26
CA LYS A 54 -23.21 7.18 -3.31
C LYS A 54 -22.29 8.41 -3.29
N VAL A 55 -20.98 8.22 -3.42
CA VAL A 55 -20.00 9.31 -3.52
C VAL A 55 -20.17 10.06 -4.84
N GLU A 56 -20.34 9.36 -5.96
CA GLU A 56 -20.59 9.96 -7.28
C GLU A 56 -21.92 10.73 -7.32
N ASP A 57 -22.98 10.15 -6.77
CA ASP A 57 -24.28 10.82 -6.61
C ASP A 57 -24.13 12.09 -5.76
N ALA A 58 -23.48 11.98 -4.60
CA ALA A 58 -23.25 13.13 -3.72
C ALA A 58 -22.38 14.23 -4.36
N LEU A 59 -21.36 13.85 -5.16
CA LEU A 59 -20.57 14.79 -5.96
C LEU A 59 -21.43 15.49 -7.03
N PHE A 60 -22.36 14.79 -7.66
CA PHE A 60 -23.28 15.35 -8.64
C PHE A 60 -24.26 16.35 -8.00
N PHE A 61 -24.76 16.06 -6.80
CA PHE A 61 -25.62 16.98 -6.05
C PHE A 61 -24.84 18.20 -5.52
N ALA A 62 -23.64 18.00 -4.97
CA ALA A 62 -22.78 19.08 -4.49
C ALA A 62 -22.40 20.09 -5.60
N ASN A 63 -22.17 19.62 -6.83
CA ASN A 63 -21.86 20.47 -7.97
C ASN A 63 -23.05 21.30 -8.48
N LYS A 64 -24.30 20.93 -8.15
CA LYS A 64 -25.50 21.68 -8.51
C LYS A 64 -25.81 22.83 -7.54
N GLY A 65 -25.01 23.01 -6.49
CA GLY A 65 -25.17 24.09 -5.51
C GLY A 65 -26.38 23.90 -4.60
N ASP A 66 -27.01 22.73 -4.62
CA ASP A 66 -28.06 22.37 -3.67
C ASP A 66 -27.35 21.86 -2.43
N VAL A 67 -27.35 22.68 -1.38
CA VAL A 67 -26.74 22.36 -0.11
C VAL A 67 -27.55 21.20 0.47
N LEU A 68 -26.89 20.07 0.73
CA LEU A 68 -27.43 18.95 1.51
C LEU A 68 -27.72 19.46 2.94
N LEU A 69 -28.86 20.11 3.15
CA LEU A 69 -29.25 20.73 4.43
C LEU A 69 -30.32 19.95 5.19
N GLU A 70 -30.53 18.66 4.91
CA GLU A 70 -31.65 17.97 5.56
C GLU A 70 -31.26 16.99 6.68
N GLU A 71 -30.07 16.35 6.70
CA GLU A 71 -29.70 15.47 7.82
C GLU A 71 -28.18 15.37 8.07
N ASP A 72 -27.67 16.06 9.10
CA ASP A 72 -26.26 15.99 9.56
C ASP A 72 -25.78 14.54 9.81
N ASP A 73 -26.68 13.64 10.19
CA ASP A 73 -26.39 12.22 10.46
C ASP A 73 -26.06 11.43 9.18
N LEU A 74 -26.62 11.81 8.02
CA LEU A 74 -26.41 11.09 6.76
C LEU A 74 -25.05 11.41 6.15
N GLU A 75 -24.64 12.69 6.17
CA GLU A 75 -23.31 13.13 5.75
C GLU A 75 -22.22 12.50 6.62
N TYR A 76 -22.44 12.47 7.93
CA TYR A 76 -21.53 11.82 8.85
C TYR A 76 -21.36 10.33 8.54
N LYS A 77 -22.48 9.62 8.33
CA LYS A 77 -22.44 8.20 8.00
C LYS A 77 -21.69 7.95 6.69
N LEU A 78 -21.89 8.80 5.68
CA LEU A 78 -21.18 8.71 4.40
C LEU A 78 -19.67 8.88 4.59
N ILE A 79 -19.24 9.83 5.41
CA ILE A 79 -17.82 10.06 5.73
C ILE A 79 -17.19 8.85 6.42
N VAL A 80 -17.88 8.24 7.39
CA VAL A 80 -17.39 7.03 8.07
C VAL A 80 -17.23 5.89 7.07
N HIS A 81 -18.20 5.71 6.17
CA HIS A 81 -18.11 4.71 5.10
C HIS A 81 -16.97 5.00 4.12
N CYS A 82 -16.76 6.26 3.73
CA CYS A 82 -15.63 6.66 2.88
C CYS A 82 -14.28 6.39 3.56
N ASN A 83 -14.18 6.61 4.87
CA ASN A 83 -12.95 6.32 5.61
C ASN A 83 -12.67 4.82 5.68
N ALA A 84 -13.69 4.01 5.96
CA ALA A 84 -13.56 2.56 5.92
C ALA A 84 -13.10 2.09 4.53
N LEU A 85 -13.71 2.62 3.47
CA LEU A 85 -13.33 2.35 2.09
C LEU A 85 -11.87 2.74 1.78
N SER A 86 -11.41 3.88 2.29
CA SER A 86 -10.02 4.34 2.13
C SER A 86 -9.03 3.38 2.79
N ILE A 87 -9.33 2.93 4.02
CA ILE A 87 -8.50 1.96 4.75
C ILE A 87 -8.44 0.64 3.98
N ASP A 88 -9.60 0.13 3.59
CA ASP A 88 -9.71 -1.09 2.80
C ASP A 88 -8.90 -0.98 1.49
N THR A 89 -8.97 0.17 0.81
CA THR A 89 -8.22 0.43 -0.43
C THR A 89 -6.71 0.47 -0.18
N GLU A 90 -6.26 1.06 0.94
CA GLU A 90 -4.85 1.07 1.34
C GLU A 90 -4.33 -0.35 1.62
N ASP A 91 -5.12 -1.17 2.33
CA ASP A 91 -4.80 -2.58 2.56
C ASP A 91 -4.70 -3.36 1.23
N GLU A 92 -5.61 -3.13 0.29
CA GLU A 92 -5.57 -3.77 -1.04
C GLU A 92 -4.33 -3.34 -1.84
N ILE A 93 -3.96 -2.05 -1.79
CA ILE A 93 -2.74 -1.54 -2.42
C ILE A 93 -1.49 -2.26 -1.87
N ASP A 94 -1.43 -2.49 -0.55
CA ASP A 94 -0.32 -3.19 0.08
C ASP A 94 -0.25 -4.67 -0.34
N ILE A 95 -1.41 -5.34 -0.47
CA ILE A 95 -1.45 -6.74 -0.94
C ILE A 95 -0.97 -6.82 -2.40
N ILE A 96 -1.45 -5.94 -3.28
CA ILE A 96 -1.02 -5.94 -4.68
C ILE A 96 0.46 -5.54 -4.79
N HIS A 97 0.94 -4.61 -3.96
CA HIS A 97 2.36 -4.24 -3.93
C HIS A 97 3.24 -5.44 -3.58
N ASN A 98 2.86 -6.23 -2.58
CA ASN A 98 3.57 -7.45 -2.23
C ASN A 98 3.53 -8.49 -3.38
N PHE A 99 2.40 -8.60 -4.09
CA PHE A 99 2.29 -9.46 -5.28
C PHE A 99 3.28 -9.04 -6.38
N ILE A 100 3.32 -7.75 -6.73
CA ILE A 100 4.25 -7.20 -7.74
C ILE A 100 5.70 -7.41 -7.29
N ARG A 101 6.02 -7.11 -6.02
CA ARG A 101 7.35 -7.31 -5.44
C ARG A 101 7.82 -8.75 -5.59
N ASN A 102 6.96 -9.72 -5.29
CA ASN A 102 7.30 -11.13 -5.38
C ASN A 102 7.62 -11.58 -6.81
N LYS A 103 6.87 -11.09 -7.81
CA LYS A 103 7.13 -11.41 -9.22
C LYS A 103 8.35 -10.66 -9.77
N TYR A 104 8.50 -9.38 -9.43
CA TYR A 104 9.56 -8.53 -9.99
C TYR A 104 10.93 -8.75 -9.33
N ARG A 105 10.98 -9.35 -8.13
CA ARG A 105 12.22 -9.73 -7.43
C ARG A 105 13.15 -10.62 -8.26
N LEU A 106 12.62 -11.41 -9.18
CA LEU A 106 13.40 -12.26 -10.09
C LEU A 106 14.26 -11.46 -11.09
N LYS A 107 13.79 -10.25 -11.45
CA LYS A 107 14.49 -9.35 -12.36
C LYS A 107 15.39 -8.40 -11.59
N PHE A 108 14.84 -7.73 -10.58
CA PHE A 108 15.54 -6.66 -9.85
C PHE A 108 15.14 -6.62 -8.38
N PHE A 109 15.85 -7.38 -7.54
CA PHE A 109 15.54 -7.49 -6.11
C PHE A 109 15.85 -6.21 -5.32
N GLU A 110 16.81 -5.40 -5.77
CA GLU A 110 17.19 -4.15 -5.06
C GLU A 110 16.16 -3.03 -5.22
N LEU A 111 15.21 -3.13 -6.18
CA LEU A 111 14.17 -2.10 -6.33
C LEU A 111 13.38 -1.88 -5.05
N ASP A 112 13.18 -2.97 -4.32
CA ASP A 112 12.38 -3.06 -3.12
C ASP A 112 12.97 -2.27 -1.94
N SER A 113 14.31 -2.25 -1.81
CA SER A 113 14.96 -1.42 -0.78
C SER A 113 15.09 0.05 -1.20
N LEU A 114 14.98 0.33 -2.49
CA LEU A 114 15.16 1.67 -3.06
C LEU A 114 13.85 2.46 -3.12
N VAL A 115 12.72 1.78 -3.33
CA VAL A 115 11.40 2.40 -3.49
C VAL A 115 10.42 1.80 -2.50
N ASN A 116 10.24 2.48 -1.37
CA ASN A 116 9.37 2.01 -0.28
C ASN A 116 7.88 2.30 -0.53
N TYR A 117 7.55 3.28 -1.38
CA TYR A 117 6.17 3.71 -1.59
C TYR A 117 5.49 2.85 -2.68
N PRO A 118 4.37 2.15 -2.37
CA PRO A 118 3.71 1.22 -3.29
C PRO A 118 3.37 1.80 -4.68
N ILE A 119 2.88 3.05 -4.70
CA ILE A 119 2.45 3.70 -5.95
C ILE A 119 3.66 4.05 -6.83
N ASP A 120 4.73 4.55 -6.21
CA ASP A 120 5.96 4.88 -6.95
C ASP A 120 6.64 3.61 -7.43
N TYR A 121 6.61 2.53 -6.64
CA TYR A 121 7.09 1.21 -7.04
C TYR A 121 6.39 0.72 -8.32
N GLY A 122 5.06 0.77 -8.34
CA GLY A 122 4.27 0.43 -9.53
C GLY A 122 4.56 1.34 -10.73
N ARG A 123 4.77 2.65 -10.51
CA ARG A 123 5.12 3.62 -11.57
C ARG A 123 6.48 3.36 -12.19
N VAL A 124 7.45 2.92 -11.39
CA VAL A 124 8.81 2.59 -11.83
C VAL A 124 8.80 1.29 -12.63
N ILE A 125 8.09 0.26 -12.17
CA ILE A 125 7.95 -1.01 -12.90
C ILE A 125 7.23 -0.80 -14.22
N LYS A 126 6.16 0.01 -14.24
CA LYS A 126 5.44 0.34 -15.48
C LYS A 126 6.30 1.04 -16.52
N ARG A 127 7.30 1.83 -16.11
CA ARG A 127 8.24 2.51 -17.04
C ARG A 127 9.43 1.65 -17.43
N THR A 128 9.92 0.84 -16.50
CA THR A 128 11.05 -0.07 -16.71
C THR A 128 10.65 -1.27 -17.58
N ASP A 129 9.41 -1.75 -17.43
CA ASP A 129 8.89 -2.93 -18.12
C ASP A 129 9.86 -4.12 -18.08
N ASN A 130 10.22 -4.72 -19.24
CA ASN A 130 11.23 -5.77 -19.34
C ASN A 130 12.61 -5.26 -19.79
N GLU A 131 12.82 -3.94 -19.84
CA GLU A 131 14.10 -3.39 -20.26
C GLU A 131 15.21 -3.73 -19.27
N MET A 132 16.34 -4.20 -19.81
CA MET A 132 17.53 -4.55 -19.02
C MET A 132 18.46 -3.35 -18.85
N ASP A 133 18.39 -2.39 -19.77
CA ASP A 133 19.18 -1.16 -19.72
C ASP A 133 18.30 0.02 -19.30
N LEU A 134 18.44 0.40 -18.04
CA LEU A 134 17.71 1.54 -17.47
C LEU A 134 18.23 2.90 -17.92
N THR A 135 19.34 2.98 -18.66
CA THR A 135 19.79 4.25 -19.26
C THR A 135 18.85 4.73 -20.37
N LEU A 136 18.09 3.81 -20.97
CA LEU A 136 17.11 4.09 -22.03
C LEU A 136 15.75 4.52 -21.48
N VAL A 137 15.50 4.31 -20.18
CA VAL A 137 14.22 4.61 -19.54
C VAL A 137 14.32 5.94 -18.80
N ASP A 138 13.45 6.88 -19.15
CA ASP A 138 13.36 8.14 -18.41
C ASP A 138 12.59 7.93 -17.10
N LEU A 139 13.35 7.84 -16.00
CA LEU A 139 12.83 7.79 -14.63
C LEU A 139 12.79 9.18 -13.96
N GLN A 140 13.10 10.26 -14.71
CA GLN A 140 13.05 11.61 -14.16
C GLN A 140 11.62 11.96 -13.74
N GLY A 141 11.50 12.62 -12.58
CA GLY A 141 10.23 13.03 -12.00
C GLY A 141 9.49 11.94 -11.21
N LEU A 142 9.92 10.68 -11.26
CA LEU A 142 9.44 9.65 -10.33
C LEU A 142 10.33 9.49 -9.10
N LEU A 143 11.64 9.43 -9.33
CA LEU A 143 12.64 9.17 -8.31
C LEU A 143 13.63 10.32 -8.23
N THR A 144 14.21 10.52 -7.06
CA THR A 144 15.31 11.47 -6.87
C THR A 144 16.52 11.05 -7.73
N SER A 145 17.29 12.01 -8.24
CA SER A 145 18.47 11.75 -9.08
C SER A 145 19.48 10.77 -8.45
N ILE A 146 19.61 10.80 -7.11
CA ILE A 146 20.44 9.85 -6.36
C ILE A 146 19.94 8.42 -6.54
N ILE A 147 18.63 8.20 -6.42
CA ILE A 147 18.02 6.88 -6.54
C ILE A 147 18.14 6.40 -7.99
N ILE A 148 17.87 7.25 -8.98
CA ILE A 148 18.03 6.90 -10.41
C ILE A 148 19.44 6.37 -10.68
N MET A 149 20.47 7.07 -10.20
CA MET A 149 21.86 6.64 -10.37
C MET A 149 22.12 5.27 -9.72
N ILE A 150 21.62 5.03 -8.50
CA ILE A 150 21.78 3.74 -7.83
C ILE A 150 21.09 2.64 -8.64
N VAL A 151 19.84 2.85 -9.05
CA VAL A 151 19.07 1.87 -9.84
C VAL A 151 19.78 1.57 -11.17
N THR A 152 20.30 2.57 -11.89
CA THR A 152 21.05 2.37 -13.15
C THR A 152 22.36 1.63 -12.94
N VAL A 153 23.13 1.97 -11.90
CA VAL A 153 24.40 1.30 -11.59
C VAL A 153 24.15 -0.15 -11.19
N THR A 154 23.17 -0.39 -10.31
CA THR A 154 22.82 -1.73 -9.88
C THR A 154 22.30 -2.59 -11.03
N THR A 155 21.41 -2.07 -11.87
CA THR A 155 20.92 -2.84 -13.03
C THR A 155 22.00 -3.16 -14.05
N SER A 156 23.03 -2.31 -14.15
CA SER A 156 24.20 -2.56 -15.00
C SER A 156 25.14 -3.63 -14.41
N THR A 157 25.20 -3.78 -13.09
CA THR A 157 26.09 -4.73 -12.40
C THR A 157 25.42 -6.05 -12.04
N ILE A 158 24.10 -6.08 -11.89
CA ILE A 158 23.32 -7.28 -11.58
C ILE A 158 22.89 -7.99 -12.85
N ASN A 159 23.26 -9.27 -12.98
CA ASN A 159 22.72 -10.18 -13.98
C ASN A 159 21.28 -10.60 -13.62
N GLY A 160 20.32 -9.68 -13.77
CA GLY A 160 18.90 -9.99 -13.72
C GLY A 160 18.51 -10.91 -14.89
N LYS A 161 17.49 -11.74 -14.70
CA LYS A 161 16.88 -12.49 -15.81
C LYS A 161 15.65 -11.73 -16.32
N PRO A 162 15.45 -11.65 -17.64
CA PRO A 162 14.21 -11.08 -18.18
C PRO A 162 13.03 -11.92 -17.72
N LEU A 163 11.92 -11.24 -17.41
CA LEU A 163 10.67 -11.91 -17.03
C LEU A 163 10.04 -12.56 -18.27
N SER A 164 9.38 -13.69 -18.06
CA SER A 164 8.56 -14.31 -19.11
C SER A 164 7.38 -13.40 -19.44
N GLY A 165 6.98 -13.33 -20.72
CA GLY A 165 5.93 -12.43 -21.19
C GLY A 165 4.62 -12.54 -20.41
N HIS A 166 4.20 -13.75 -20.05
CA HIS A 166 2.99 -13.97 -19.26
C HIS A 166 3.10 -13.44 -17.80
N ILE A 167 4.27 -13.54 -17.18
CA ILE A 167 4.51 -13.02 -15.82
C ILE A 167 4.57 -11.49 -15.86
N LEU A 168 5.22 -10.95 -16.89
CA LEU A 168 5.33 -9.51 -17.11
C LEU A 168 3.94 -8.88 -17.32
N GLU A 169 3.12 -9.46 -18.19
CA GLU A 169 1.76 -8.99 -18.47
C GLU A 169 0.93 -8.91 -17.18
N ARG A 170 0.94 -9.97 -16.35
CA ARG A 170 0.25 -9.98 -15.05
C ARG A 170 0.82 -8.96 -14.06
N THR A 171 2.13 -8.74 -14.08
CA THR A 171 2.79 -7.75 -13.21
C THR A 171 2.39 -6.33 -13.63
N LEU A 172 2.35 -6.06 -14.94
CA LEU A 172 1.90 -4.78 -15.47
C LEU A 172 0.42 -4.55 -15.18
N GLU A 173 -0.43 -5.56 -15.36
CA GLU A 173 -1.84 -5.50 -15.01
C GLU A 173 -2.04 -5.11 -13.53
N ALA A 174 -1.29 -5.74 -12.62
CA ALA A 174 -1.28 -5.39 -11.21
C ALA A 174 -0.81 -3.93 -10.97
N CYS A 175 0.21 -3.46 -11.71
CA CYS A 175 0.66 -2.07 -11.63
C CYS A 175 -0.42 -1.07 -12.08
N TYR A 176 -1.18 -1.37 -13.14
CA TYR A 176 -2.31 -0.54 -13.56
C TYR A 176 -3.38 -0.49 -12.48
N LYS A 177 -3.72 -1.63 -11.88
CA LYS A 177 -4.74 -1.70 -10.82
C LYS A 177 -4.36 -0.91 -9.57
N ILE A 178 -3.10 -0.94 -9.12
CA ILE A 178 -2.65 -0.07 -8.01
C ILE A 178 -2.86 1.41 -8.35
N LEU A 179 -2.54 1.81 -9.58
CA LEU A 179 -2.68 3.21 -10.00
C LEU A 179 -4.15 3.64 -10.07
N ASP A 180 -5.02 2.76 -10.55
CA ASP A 180 -6.46 2.99 -10.62
C ASP A 180 -7.05 3.10 -9.21
N LEU A 181 -6.73 2.15 -8.31
CA LEU A 181 -7.14 2.19 -6.90
C LEU A 181 -6.68 3.47 -6.20
N ASN A 182 -5.44 3.89 -6.42
CA ASN A 182 -4.93 5.14 -5.86
C ASN A 182 -5.67 6.37 -6.41
N SER A 183 -6.02 6.39 -7.69
CA SER A 183 -6.81 7.48 -8.29
C SER A 183 -8.22 7.55 -7.69
N LEU A 184 -8.84 6.39 -7.48
CA LEU A 184 -10.16 6.29 -6.86
C LEU A 184 -10.11 6.74 -5.39
N ASN A 185 -9.09 6.28 -4.64
CA ASN A 185 -8.90 6.69 -3.24
C ASN A 185 -8.71 8.21 -3.11
N MET A 186 -7.91 8.81 -3.98
CA MET A 186 -7.75 10.27 -4.01
C MET A 186 -9.07 11.00 -4.28
N THR A 187 -9.92 10.46 -5.16
CA THR A 187 -11.24 11.05 -5.46
C THR A 187 -12.16 10.99 -4.24
N VAL A 188 -12.17 9.86 -3.51
CA VAL A 188 -12.94 9.69 -2.27
C VAL A 188 -12.45 10.67 -1.20
N LEU A 189 -11.12 10.80 -1.04
CA LEU A 189 -10.53 11.75 -0.10
C LEU A 189 -10.89 13.19 -0.47
N ASP A 190 -10.74 13.61 -1.73
CA ASP A 190 -11.08 14.96 -2.16
C ASP A 190 -12.57 15.31 -1.90
N PHE A 191 -13.47 14.33 -2.07
CA PHE A 191 -14.87 14.47 -1.70
C PHE A 191 -15.04 14.68 -0.18
N VAL A 192 -14.44 13.82 0.64
CA VAL A 192 -14.49 13.97 2.11
C VAL A 192 -13.89 15.30 2.57
N GLY A 193 -12.79 15.74 1.96
CA GLY A 193 -12.16 17.03 2.23
C GLY A 193 -13.07 18.22 1.91
N SER A 194 -13.91 18.09 0.88
CA SER A 194 -14.92 19.09 0.53
C SER A 194 -16.05 19.14 1.56
N LEU A 195 -16.49 17.99 2.10
CA LEU A 195 -17.50 17.92 3.16
C LEU A 195 -17.01 18.47 4.50
N ILE A 196 -15.76 18.15 4.88
CA ILE A 196 -15.16 18.57 6.15
C ILE A 196 -15.03 20.09 6.26
N LYS A 197 -14.94 20.78 5.12
CA LYS A 197 -14.98 22.25 5.08
C LYS A 197 -16.27 22.81 5.69
N TYR A 198 -17.39 22.10 5.55
CA TYR A 198 -18.69 22.51 6.10
C TYR A 198 -18.90 21.99 7.52
N ILE A 199 -18.48 20.76 7.80
CA ILE A 199 -18.69 20.09 9.10
C ILE A 199 -17.75 20.62 10.19
N ALA A 200 -16.50 20.94 9.84
CA ALA A 200 -15.43 21.23 10.79
C ALA A 200 -14.76 22.59 10.52
N LEU A 201 -15.56 23.67 10.43
CA LEU A 201 -15.09 25.03 10.11
C LEU A 201 -13.94 25.51 11.00
N ASN A 202 -14.01 25.29 12.31
CA ASN A 202 -12.97 25.72 13.25
C ASN A 202 -11.65 24.97 13.02
N LEU A 203 -11.70 23.67 12.76
CA LEU A 203 -10.50 22.87 12.50
C LEU A 203 -9.89 23.24 11.14
N CYS A 204 -10.74 23.33 10.11
CA CYS A 204 -10.34 23.78 8.77
C CYS A 204 -9.72 25.18 8.79
N GLY A 205 -10.21 26.08 9.65
CA GLY A 205 -9.66 27.43 9.82
C GLY A 205 -8.24 27.44 10.38
N VAL A 206 -7.87 26.44 11.19
CA VAL A 206 -6.55 26.35 11.83
C VAL A 206 -5.55 25.57 10.98
N VAL A 207 -5.92 24.38 10.50
CA VAL A 207 -4.99 23.46 9.82
C VAL A 207 -5.26 23.29 8.32
N GLY A 208 -6.35 23.85 7.80
CA GLY A 208 -6.80 23.66 6.41
C GLY A 208 -7.62 22.38 6.23
N SER A 209 -8.47 22.33 5.19
CA SER A 209 -9.39 21.20 4.94
C SER A 209 -8.67 19.87 4.68
N ALA A 210 -7.58 19.89 3.91
CA ALA A 210 -6.83 18.69 3.59
C ALA A 210 -6.18 18.02 4.81
N VAL A 211 -5.63 18.83 5.74
CA VAL A 211 -5.03 18.32 6.98
C VAL A 211 -6.13 17.90 7.96
N SER A 212 -7.21 18.68 8.07
CA SER A 212 -8.38 18.34 8.89
C SER A 212 -8.96 16.98 8.48
N MET A 213 -9.08 16.74 7.18
CA MET A 213 -9.51 15.48 6.61
C MET A 213 -8.62 14.32 7.03
N LYS A 214 -7.32 14.42 6.77
CA LYS A 214 -6.40 13.33 7.14
C LYS A 214 -6.44 13.03 8.63
N LEU A 215 -6.47 14.06 9.48
CA LEU A 215 -6.65 13.88 10.92
C LEU A 215 -7.96 13.15 11.25
N MET A 216 -9.04 13.48 10.56
CA MET A 216 -10.34 12.86 10.76
C MET A 216 -10.38 11.40 10.29
N CYS A 217 -9.74 11.10 9.15
CA CYS A 217 -9.57 9.74 8.64
C CYS A 217 -8.73 8.88 9.60
N CYS A 218 -7.58 9.40 10.05
CA CYS A 218 -6.69 8.70 10.99
C CYS A 218 -7.31 8.49 12.38
N ALA A 219 -8.21 9.37 12.82
CA ALA A 219 -8.85 9.27 14.14
C ALA A 219 -9.94 8.18 14.22
N GLY A 220 -10.27 7.49 13.12
CA GLY A 220 -11.22 6.38 13.11
C GLY A 220 -12.68 6.78 13.37
N GLY A 221 -13.04 8.04 13.12
CA GLY A 221 -14.41 8.57 13.26
C GLY A 221 -14.61 9.61 14.38
N LEU A 222 -15.81 10.23 14.40
CA LEU A 222 -16.10 11.44 15.20
C LEU A 222 -16.18 11.22 16.72
N MET A 223 -16.19 9.97 17.22
CA MET A 223 -16.26 9.70 18.66
C MET A 223 -15.00 10.19 19.38
N TYR A 224 -13.83 10.01 18.76
CA TYR A 224 -12.56 10.58 19.25
C TYR A 224 -12.44 12.08 18.94
N TRP A 225 -13.16 12.57 17.92
CA TRP A 225 -13.14 13.97 17.51
C TRP A 225 -13.91 14.88 18.47
N ARG A 226 -15.07 14.46 18.98
CA ARG A 226 -15.78 15.16 20.07
C ARG A 226 -14.92 15.27 21.32
N ILE A 227 -14.10 14.26 21.62
CA ILE A 227 -13.14 14.27 22.73
C ILE A 227 -11.98 15.24 22.44
N CYS A 228 -11.45 15.25 21.22
CA CYS A 228 -10.39 16.20 20.82
C CYS A 228 -10.89 17.65 20.81
N LEU A 229 -12.12 17.92 20.36
CA LEU A 229 -12.74 19.25 20.43
C LEU A 229 -13.09 19.66 21.85
N LEU A 230 -13.54 18.73 22.70
CA LEU A 230 -13.68 18.99 24.13
C LEU A 230 -12.33 19.33 24.76
N MET A 231 -11.24 18.64 24.41
CA MET A 231 -9.90 18.97 24.91
C MET A 231 -9.37 20.31 24.37
N LEU A 232 -9.55 20.60 23.08
CA LEU A 232 -9.09 21.85 22.45
C LEU A 232 -9.91 23.07 22.90
N SER A 233 -11.22 22.93 23.08
CA SER A 233 -12.07 23.98 23.65
C SER A 233 -11.75 24.24 25.13
N TYR A 234 -11.40 23.19 25.90
CA TYR A 234 -10.92 23.33 27.27
C TYR A 234 -9.56 24.04 27.36
N LEU A 235 -8.66 23.80 26.39
CA LEU A 235 -7.34 24.46 26.30
C LEU A 235 -7.40 25.90 25.80
N LEU A 236 -8.40 26.28 25.00
CA LEU A 236 -8.59 27.64 24.49
C LEU A 236 -9.37 28.57 25.44
N VAL A 237 -9.96 28.02 26.52
CA VAL A 237 -10.74 28.76 27.53
C VAL A 237 -9.95 28.98 28.84
N GLN A 238 -8.70 28.50 28.92
CA GLN A 238 -7.73 28.89 29.96
C GLN A 238 -6.71 29.88 29.42
#